data_AF-A0A8T4V264-F1
#
_entry.id   AF-A0A8T4V264-F1
#
_cell.length_a   1.000
_cell.length_b   1.000
_cell.length_c   1.000
_cell.angle_alpha   90.00
_cell.angle_beta   90.00
_cell.angle_gamma   90.00
#
_symmetry.space_group_name_H-M   'P 1'
#
loop_
_entity.id
_entity.type
_entity.pdbx_description
1 polymer ?
#
loop_
_entity_poly.entity_id
_entity_poly.type
_entity_poly.pdbx_seq_one_letter_code
_entity_poly.pdbx_strand_id
1 'polypeptide(L)'
;MKAKEIAMVIGIAILTSFFFGLFVDALYEKPDYQDFCPDRKEFPRPYSADCKSLVIRSEQTEIDKCYQEGGFSEFNYDEKGCETGFKECNFCDKKFQDTQAKYNRNVFFIIAPIGVVLLITGLFLMYEVIGTGLMFSGILLIAYATMVYSSDMTKWLRVLVVFIELVLLILVSVRKLKK
;
A
#
# COMPACT_ATOMS: atom_id res chain seq x y z
N MET A 1 -0.79 -26.80 26.01
CA MET A 1 -0.49 -27.31 24.66
C MET A 1 0.88 -27.97 24.64
N LYS A 2 1.02 -29.05 23.86
CA LYS A 2 2.29 -29.72 23.57
C LYS A 2 3.01 -29.02 22.41
N ALA A 3 4.33 -29.20 22.28
CA ALA A 3 5.14 -28.57 21.22
C ALA A 3 4.58 -28.80 19.80
N LYS A 4 4.07 -30.00 19.52
CA LYS A 4 3.43 -30.35 18.24
C LYS A 4 2.16 -29.54 17.93
N GLU A 5 1.37 -29.20 18.95
CA GLU A 5 0.14 -28.43 18.78
C GLU A 5 0.46 -26.97 18.47
N ILE A 6 1.46 -26.41 19.16
CA ILE A 6 1.95 -25.05 18.91
C ILE A 6 2.50 -24.92 17.49
N ALA A 7 3.29 -25.90 17.03
CA ALA A 7 3.82 -25.93 15.67
C ALA A 7 2.69 -25.94 14.63
N MET A 8 1.63 -26.73 14.85
CA MET A 8 0.46 -26.75 13.97
C MET A 8 -0.30 -25.42 13.98
N VAL A 9 -0.49 -24.79 15.14
CA VAL A 9 -1.14 -23.47 15.26
C VAL A 9 -0.39 -22.43 14.43
N ILE A 10 0.94 -22.36 14.57
CA ILE A 10 1.79 -21.41 13.82
C ILE A 10 1.70 -21.69 12.32
N GLY A 11 1.79 -22.96 11.92
CA GLY A 11 1.67 -23.36 10.52
C GLY A 11 0.34 -22.92 9.90
N ILE A 12 -0.78 -23.19 10.59
CA ILE A 12 -2.12 -22.76 10.14
C ILE A 12 -2.18 -21.23 10.07
N ALA A 13 -1.71 -20.52 11.10
CA ALA A 13 -1.76 -19.07 11.16
C ALA A 13 -1.04 -18.42 9.97
N ILE A 14 0.19 -18.84 9.70
CA ILE A 14 1.02 -18.28 8.63
C ILE A 14 0.47 -18.66 7.26
N LEU A 15 0.23 -19.96 7.01
CA LEU A 15 -0.19 -20.43 5.68
C LEU A 15 -1.57 -19.89 5.29
N THR A 16 -2.51 -19.81 6.24
CA THR A 16 -3.84 -19.23 5.97
C THR A 16 -3.72 -17.74 5.65
N SER A 17 -2.92 -16.99 6.41
CA SER A 17 -2.71 -15.56 6.15
C SER A 17 -2.05 -15.33 4.79
N PHE A 18 -1.03 -16.13 4.45
CA PHE A 18 -0.33 -16.03 3.18
C PHE A 18 -1.24 -16.41 2.00
N PHE A 19 -2.04 -17.47 2.15
CA PHE A 19 -3.04 -17.88 1.17
C PHE A 19 -4.00 -16.74 0.84
N PHE A 20 -4.60 -16.10 1.84
CA PHE A 20 -5.52 -14.99 1.58
C PHE A 20 -4.83 -13.74 1.03
N GLY A 21 -3.58 -13.48 1.43
CA GLY A 21 -2.76 -12.42 0.83
C GLY A 21 -2.56 -12.64 -0.67
N LEU A 22 -2.12 -13.83 -1.06
CA LEU A 22 -1.94 -14.20 -2.48
C LEU A 22 -3.27 -14.30 -3.23
N PHE A 23 -4.34 -14.73 -2.58
CA PHE A 23 -5.66 -14.81 -3.19
C PHE A 23 -6.19 -13.42 -3.57
N VAL A 24 -5.97 -12.42 -2.71
CA VAL A 24 -6.35 -11.04 -3.02
C VAL A 24 -5.47 -10.46 -4.13
N ASP A 25 -4.17 -10.72 -4.09
CA ASP A 25 -3.22 -10.32 -5.14
C ASP A 25 -3.60 -10.90 -6.51
N ALA A 26 -4.06 -12.16 -6.54
CA ALA A 26 -4.53 -12.81 -7.76
C ALA A 26 -5.87 -12.26 -8.31
N LEU A 27 -6.71 -11.67 -7.46
CA LEU A 27 -8.03 -11.14 -7.85
C LEU A 27 -8.02 -9.63 -8.07
N TYR A 28 -7.06 -8.92 -7.48
CA TYR A 28 -7.01 -7.48 -7.47
C TYR A 28 -5.59 -7.04 -7.78
N GLU A 29 -5.37 -6.69 -9.05
CA GLU A 29 -4.05 -6.40 -9.60
C GLU A 29 -3.50 -5.09 -9.04
N LYS A 30 -2.24 -5.14 -8.59
CA LYS A 30 -1.54 -3.97 -8.07
C LYS A 30 -1.18 -3.02 -9.21
N PRO A 31 -1.37 -1.69 -9.07
CA PRO A 31 -0.92 -0.75 -10.09
C PRO A 31 0.60 -0.82 -10.23
N ASP A 32 1.09 -0.94 -11.46
CA ASP A 32 2.51 -0.85 -11.79
C ASP A 32 2.87 0.61 -12.07
N TYR A 33 4.01 1.07 -11.57
CA TYR A 33 4.52 2.42 -11.85
C TYR A 33 4.74 2.64 -13.35
N GLN A 34 5.17 1.61 -14.08
CA GLN A 34 5.46 1.70 -15.51
C GLN A 34 4.22 2.00 -16.37
N ASP A 35 3.03 1.65 -15.89
CA ASP A 35 1.77 1.96 -16.57
C ASP A 35 1.42 3.46 -16.52
N PHE A 36 1.94 4.17 -15.52
CA PHE A 36 1.73 5.61 -15.36
C PHE A 36 2.91 6.40 -15.90
N CYS A 37 4.12 5.98 -15.54
CA CYS A 37 5.38 6.65 -15.84
C CYS A 37 6.26 5.69 -16.67
N PRO A 38 5.94 5.46 -17.95
CA PRO A 38 6.75 4.59 -18.79
C PRO A 38 8.16 5.15 -18.92
N ASP A 39 9.16 4.26 -18.87
CA ASP A 39 10.57 4.62 -19.02
C ASP A 39 10.74 5.42 -20.31
N ARG A 40 11.04 6.71 -20.16
CA ARG A 40 11.40 7.53 -21.30
C ARG A 40 12.78 7.11 -21.76
N LYS A 41 12.82 6.57 -22.98
CA LYS A 41 14.06 6.19 -23.67
C LYS A 41 14.96 7.38 -24.01
N GLU A 42 14.48 8.60 -23.81
CA GLU A 42 15.29 9.81 -23.90
C GLU A 42 16.07 9.97 -22.60
N PHE A 43 17.19 9.25 -22.50
CA PHE A 43 18.23 9.62 -21.56
C PHE A 43 18.57 11.10 -21.80
N PRO A 44 18.71 11.93 -20.74
CA PRO A 44 19.14 13.29 -20.92
C PRO A 44 20.45 13.28 -21.71
N ARG A 45 20.47 14.02 -22.84
CA ARG A 45 21.70 14.19 -23.63
C ARG A 45 22.78 14.74 -22.69
N PRO A 46 24.05 14.34 -22.87
CA PRO A 46 25.12 14.79 -21.99
C PRO A 46 25.12 16.31 -21.88
N TYR A 47 24.98 16.81 -20.65
CA TYR A 47 24.88 18.24 -20.35
C TYR A 47 26.11 18.98 -20.89
N SER A 48 25.91 19.91 -21.82
CA SER A 48 26.98 20.77 -22.31
C SER A 48 27.30 21.86 -21.29
N ALA A 49 28.59 22.08 -21.01
CA ALA A 49 29.05 23.14 -20.12
C ALA A 49 28.67 24.56 -20.58
N ASP A 50 28.28 24.71 -21.86
CA ASP A 50 27.89 25.99 -22.47
C ASP A 50 26.37 26.28 -22.38
N CYS A 51 25.58 25.44 -21.69
CA CYS A 51 24.16 25.72 -21.49
C CYS A 51 23.97 26.94 -20.57
N LYS A 52 23.50 28.05 -21.12
CA LYS A 52 22.88 29.13 -20.33
C LYS A 52 21.46 28.68 -20.00
N SER A 53 21.13 28.52 -18.71
CA SER A 53 19.75 28.23 -18.31
C SER A 53 18.83 29.35 -18.80
N LEU A 54 18.00 29.04 -19.78
CA LEU A 54 16.98 29.94 -20.32
C LEU A 54 15.62 29.56 -19.72
N VAL A 55 15.52 29.55 -18.38
CA VAL A 55 14.18 29.56 -17.77
C VAL A 55 13.65 30.97 -17.93
N ILE A 56 12.78 31.17 -18.91
CA ILE A 56 12.17 32.47 -19.17
C ILE A 56 11.32 32.80 -17.94
N ARG A 57 11.46 34.01 -17.38
CA ARG A 57 10.71 34.45 -16.19
C ARG A 57 9.19 34.25 -16.29
N SER A 58 8.65 34.21 -17.52
CA SER A 58 7.24 33.91 -17.80
C SER A 58 6.85 32.45 -17.56
N GLU A 59 7.77 31.50 -17.78
CA GLU A 59 7.54 30.07 -17.61
C GLU A 59 7.70 29.63 -16.15
N GLN A 60 8.45 30.40 -15.35
CA GLN A 60 8.63 30.10 -13.91
C GLN A 60 7.29 29.99 -13.18
N THR A 61 6.31 30.82 -13.52
CA THR A 61 4.98 30.76 -12.91
C THR A 61 4.24 29.46 -13.25
N GLU A 62 4.42 28.93 -14.46
CA GLU A 62 3.81 27.67 -14.88
C GLU A 62 4.51 26.45 -14.24
N ILE A 63 5.83 26.53 -14.13
CA ILE A 63 6.67 25.54 -13.43
C ILE A 63 6.27 25.46 -11.95
N ASP A 64 6.18 26.61 -11.27
CA ASP A 64 5.80 26.66 -9.85
C ASP A 64 4.38 26.10 -9.66
N LYS A 65 3.46 26.43 -10.58
CA LYS A 65 2.08 25.91 -10.56
C LYS A 65 2.05 24.40 -10.76
N CYS A 66 2.87 23.86 -11.68
CA CYS A 66 3.01 22.42 -11.90
C CYS A 66 3.42 21.69 -10.61
N TYR A 67 4.44 22.19 -9.90
CA TYR A 67 4.86 21.61 -8.62
C TYR A 67 3.80 21.74 -7.52
N GLN A 68 3.11 22.88 -7.43
CA GLN A 68 2.01 23.06 -6.47
C GLN A 68 0.85 22.08 -6.71
N GLU A 69 0.61 21.73 -7.98
CA GLU A 69 -0.40 20.73 -8.35
C GLU A 69 0.11 19.29 -8.20
N GLY A 70 1.36 19.08 -7.78
CA GLY A 70 1.98 17.76 -7.56
C GLY A 70 2.45 17.08 -8.85
N GLY A 71 2.68 17.85 -9.91
CA GLY A 71 3.34 17.39 -11.12
C GLY A 71 4.84 17.70 -11.12
N PHE A 72 5.52 17.24 -12.15
CA PHE A 72 6.91 17.58 -12.45
C PHE A 72 7.02 18.20 -13.83
N SER A 73 7.89 19.20 -13.97
CA SER A 73 8.02 19.95 -15.22
C SER A 73 8.87 19.18 -16.21
N GLU A 74 8.38 19.07 -17.45
CA GLU A 74 9.15 18.64 -18.59
C GLU A 74 9.62 19.83 -19.40
N PHE A 75 10.82 19.72 -19.95
CA PHE A 75 11.43 20.77 -20.75
C PHE A 75 11.72 20.28 -22.16
N ASN A 76 11.68 21.19 -23.12
CA ASN A 76 12.20 20.94 -24.46
C ASN A 76 13.72 21.08 -24.45
N TYR A 77 14.41 20.21 -25.17
CA TYR A 77 15.88 20.24 -25.26
C TYR A 77 16.33 20.53 -26.69
N ASP A 78 17.36 21.37 -26.85
CA ASP A 78 17.99 21.60 -28.15
C ASP A 78 18.92 20.43 -28.56
N GLU A 79 19.56 20.56 -29.73
CA GLU A 79 20.50 19.56 -30.23
C GLU A 79 21.67 19.30 -29.27
N LYS A 80 22.04 20.30 -28.46
CA LYS A 80 23.14 20.28 -27.48
C LYS A 80 22.70 19.79 -26.10
N GLY A 81 21.42 19.46 -25.91
CA GLY A 81 20.87 19.02 -24.63
C GLY A 81 20.58 20.16 -23.64
N CYS A 82 20.50 21.41 -24.09
CA CYS A 82 20.15 22.55 -23.26
C CYS A 82 18.62 22.74 -23.22
N GLU A 83 18.09 23.08 -22.05
CA GLU A 83 16.68 23.41 -21.86
C GLU A 83 16.31 24.69 -22.65
N THR A 84 15.30 24.57 -23.51
CA THR A 84 14.84 25.66 -24.41
C THR A 84 13.53 26.29 -23.97
N GLY A 85 12.81 25.63 -23.07
CA GLY A 85 11.57 26.13 -22.49
C GLY A 85 10.73 25.02 -21.85
N PHE A 86 9.76 25.43 -21.05
CA PHE A 86 8.75 24.54 -20.48
C PHE A 86 7.94 23.87 -21.59
N LYS A 87 7.82 22.53 -21.51
CA LYS A 87 7.07 21.73 -22.46
C LYS A 87 5.69 21.39 -21.91
N GLU A 88 5.65 20.69 -20.78
CA GLU A 88 4.41 20.24 -20.16
C GLU A 88 4.60 19.90 -18.69
N CYS A 89 3.50 19.91 -17.94
CA CYS A 89 3.48 19.41 -16.57
C CYS A 89 3.05 17.94 -16.58
N ASN A 90 3.89 17.06 -16.04
CA ASN A 90 3.62 15.64 -15.98
C ASN A 90 3.11 15.23 -14.60
N PHE A 91 1.97 14.57 -14.57
CA PHE A 91 1.30 14.12 -13.36
C PHE A 91 1.35 12.61 -13.17
N CYS A 92 2.30 11.90 -13.79
CA CYS A 92 2.32 10.45 -13.77
C CYS A 92 2.50 9.90 -12.36
N ASP A 93 3.41 10.47 -11.57
CA ASP A 93 3.65 10.07 -10.17
C ASP A 93 2.40 10.30 -9.31
N LYS A 94 1.76 11.46 -9.45
CA LYS A 94 0.50 11.76 -8.77
C LYS A 94 -0.61 10.77 -9.14
N LYS A 95 -0.78 10.46 -10.43
CA LYS A 95 -1.78 9.48 -10.90
C LYS A 95 -1.50 8.08 -10.36
N PHE A 96 -0.22 7.68 -10.31
CA PHE A 96 0.21 6.42 -9.70
C PHE A 96 -0.13 6.41 -8.21
N GLN A 97 0.27 7.44 -7.44
CA GLN A 97 -0.02 7.55 -6.01
C GLN A 97 -1.53 7.53 -5.72
N ASP A 98 -2.33 8.28 -6.49
CA ASP A 98 -3.80 8.29 -6.35
C ASP A 98 -4.41 6.91 -6.63
N THR A 99 -3.87 6.17 -7.59
CA THR A 99 -4.35 4.82 -7.94
C THR A 99 -3.89 3.78 -6.92
N GLN A 100 -2.64 3.87 -6.47
CA GLN A 100 -2.07 3.04 -5.41
C GLN A 100 -2.83 3.24 -4.09
N ALA A 101 -3.21 4.47 -3.74
CA ALA A 101 -3.99 4.76 -2.54
C ALA A 101 -5.40 4.15 -2.61
N LYS A 102 -6.06 4.22 -3.77
CA LYS A 102 -7.35 3.53 -3.99
C LYS A 102 -7.19 2.02 -3.90
N TYR A 103 -6.12 1.48 -4.48
CA TYR A 103 -5.79 0.06 -4.42
C TYR A 103 -5.63 -0.40 -2.97
N ASN A 104 -4.75 0.24 -2.20
CA ASN A 104 -4.45 -0.09 -0.80
C ASN A 104 -5.71 -0.03 0.07
N ARG A 105 -6.56 0.98 -0.14
CA ARG A 105 -7.84 1.11 0.53
C ARG A 105 -8.78 -0.06 0.23
N ASN A 106 -8.90 -0.44 -1.04
CA ASN A 106 -9.78 -1.54 -1.43
C ASN A 106 -9.27 -2.88 -0.89
N VAL A 107 -7.95 -3.13 -0.95
CA VAL A 107 -7.32 -4.31 -0.33
C VAL A 107 -7.63 -4.37 1.17
N PHE A 108 -7.55 -3.26 1.89
CA PHE A 108 -7.93 -3.22 3.30
C PHE A 108 -9.39 -3.62 3.52
N PHE A 109 -10.32 -3.06 2.75
CA PHE A 109 -11.75 -3.37 2.87
C PHE A 109 -12.12 -4.80 2.41
N ILE A 110 -11.25 -5.50 1.70
CA ILE A 110 -11.43 -6.91 1.34
C ILE A 110 -10.82 -7.81 2.42
N ILE A 111 -9.57 -7.57 2.80
CA ILE A 111 -8.83 -8.45 3.72
C ILE A 111 -9.32 -8.32 5.17
N ALA A 112 -9.61 -7.10 5.65
CA ALA A 112 -9.98 -6.90 7.04
C ALA A 112 -11.28 -7.67 7.42
N PRO A 113 -12.37 -7.64 6.63
CA PRO A 113 -13.55 -8.47 6.91
C PRO A 113 -13.25 -9.97 6.88
N ILE A 114 -12.42 -10.45 5.94
CA ILE A 114 -12.00 -11.86 5.91
C ILE A 114 -11.30 -12.22 7.21
N GLY A 115 -10.36 -11.39 7.67
CA GLY A 115 -9.66 -11.60 8.94
C GLY A 115 -10.61 -11.63 10.14
N VAL A 116 -11.61 -10.74 10.18
CA VAL A 116 -12.66 -10.76 11.21
C VAL A 116 -13.48 -12.05 11.15
N VAL A 117 -13.87 -12.51 9.96
CA VAL A 117 -14.60 -13.77 9.78
C VAL A 117 -13.77 -14.97 10.25
N LEU A 118 -12.47 -15.03 9.93
CA LEU A 118 -11.58 -16.10 10.43
C LEU A 118 -11.45 -16.08 11.95
N LEU A 119 -11.33 -14.89 12.54
CA LEU A 119 -11.27 -14.71 13.98
C LEU A 119 -12.55 -15.20 14.67
N ILE A 120 -13.73 -14.82 14.15
CA ILE A 120 -15.03 -15.28 14.66
C ILE A 120 -15.18 -16.79 14.47
N THR A 121 -14.87 -17.31 13.29
CA THR A 121 -14.97 -18.75 12.98
C THR A 121 -14.07 -19.57 13.91
N GLY A 122 -12.84 -19.10 14.14
CA GLY A 122 -11.89 -19.74 15.06
C GLY A 122 -12.35 -19.77 16.52
N LEU A 123 -13.18 -18.81 16.96
CA LEU A 123 -13.79 -18.82 18.30
C LEU A 123 -14.87 -19.91 18.47
N PHE A 124 -15.59 -20.25 17.41
CA PHE A 124 -16.69 -21.22 17.44
C PHE A 124 -16.26 -22.66 17.11
N LEU A 125 -15.05 -22.86 16.60
CA LEU A 125 -14.54 -24.20 16.29
C LEU A 125 -14.29 -25.03 17.55
N MET A 126 -14.70 -26.30 17.48
CA MET A 126 -14.52 -27.28 18.57
C MET A 126 -13.07 -27.75 18.69
N TYR A 127 -12.32 -27.82 17.58
CA TYR A 127 -10.92 -28.26 17.58
C TYR A 127 -9.99 -27.13 18.02
N GLU A 128 -9.38 -27.26 19.20
CA GLU A 128 -8.57 -26.22 19.83
C GLU A 128 -7.41 -25.73 18.93
N VAL A 129 -6.67 -26.66 18.30
CA VAL A 129 -5.54 -26.34 17.42
C VAL A 129 -5.98 -25.54 16.20
N ILE A 130 -7.04 -25.99 15.51
CA ILE A 130 -7.53 -25.36 14.29
C ILE A 130 -8.16 -23.99 14.62
N GLY A 131 -8.99 -23.94 15.66
CA GLY A 131 -9.61 -22.70 16.11
C GLY A 131 -8.57 -21.65 16.50
N THR A 132 -7.54 -22.03 17.26
CA THR A 132 -6.45 -21.12 17.63
C THR A 132 -5.64 -20.66 16.42
N GLY A 133 -5.31 -21.56 15.49
CA GLY A 133 -4.63 -21.22 14.24
C GLY A 133 -5.42 -20.21 13.39
N LEU A 134 -6.73 -20.41 13.25
CA LEU A 134 -7.58 -19.48 12.50
C LEU A 134 -7.71 -18.12 13.18
N MET A 135 -7.80 -18.08 14.51
CA MET A 135 -7.81 -16.82 15.25
C MET A 135 -6.53 -16.02 15.02
N PHE A 136 -5.37 -16.67 15.12
CA PHE A 136 -4.09 -16.02 14.82
C PHE A 136 -3.99 -15.60 13.36
N SER A 137 -4.52 -16.39 12.41
CA SER A 137 -4.56 -15.98 11.00
C SER A 137 -5.42 -14.73 10.77
N GLY A 138 -6.57 -14.63 11.45
CA GLY A 138 -7.44 -13.46 11.35
C GLY A 138 -6.76 -12.20 11.86
N ILE A 139 -6.04 -12.31 12.99
CA ILE A 139 -5.24 -11.23 13.57
C ILE A 139 -4.13 -10.79 12.60
N LEU A 140 -3.38 -11.76 12.06
CA LEU A 140 -2.30 -11.48 11.11
C LEU A 140 -2.81 -10.82 9.82
N LEU A 141 -3.95 -11.25 9.29
CA LEU A 141 -4.56 -10.64 8.11
C LEU A 141 -5.02 -9.21 8.35
N ILE A 142 -5.67 -8.95 9.49
CA ILE A 142 -6.10 -7.60 9.85
C ILE A 142 -4.87 -6.69 10.01
N ALA A 143 -3.85 -7.16 10.74
CA ALA A 143 -2.60 -6.42 10.90
C ALA A 143 -1.90 -6.15 9.56
N TYR A 144 -1.85 -7.13 8.67
CA TYR A 144 -1.31 -6.98 7.31
C TYR A 144 -2.09 -5.93 6.51
N ALA A 145 -3.42 -6.02 6.49
CA ALA A 145 -4.29 -5.05 5.82
C ALA A 145 -4.02 -3.62 6.34
N THR A 146 -3.89 -3.46 7.65
CA THR A 146 -3.59 -2.18 8.28
C THR A 146 -2.20 -1.67 7.91
N MET A 147 -1.18 -2.53 7.86
CA MET A 147 0.17 -2.14 7.39
C MET A 147 0.12 -1.61 5.96
N VAL A 148 -0.56 -2.31 5.05
CA VAL A 148 -0.69 -1.92 3.64
C VAL A 148 -1.40 -0.58 3.47
N TYR A 149 -2.51 -0.35 4.17
CA TYR A 149 -3.28 0.88 4.03
C TYR A 149 -2.77 2.03 4.95
N SER A 150 -1.82 1.75 5.85
CA SER A 150 -1.36 2.72 6.85
C SER A 150 -0.83 4.02 6.26
N SER A 151 -0.10 3.98 5.13
CA SER A 151 0.47 5.17 4.48
C SER A 151 -0.59 6.14 4.01
N ASP A 152 -1.73 5.62 3.55
CA ASP A 152 -2.77 6.39 2.87
C ASP A 152 -3.95 6.73 3.80
N MET A 153 -4.00 6.15 5.00
CA MET A 153 -4.97 6.50 6.02
C MET A 153 -4.74 7.91 6.57
N THR A 154 -5.83 8.63 6.85
CA THR A 154 -5.77 9.84 7.66
C THR A 154 -5.27 9.51 9.07
N LYS A 155 -4.56 10.47 9.70
CA LYS A 155 -3.97 10.28 11.03
C LYS A 155 -4.97 9.75 12.06
N TRP A 156 -6.20 10.27 12.04
CA TRP A 156 -7.28 9.84 12.94
C TRP A 156 -7.81 8.44 12.65
N LEU A 157 -7.99 8.08 11.37
CA LEU A 157 -8.46 6.75 10.99
C LEU A 157 -7.48 5.67 11.42
N ARG A 158 -6.17 5.92 11.25
CA ARG A 158 -5.11 5.00 11.69
C ARG A 158 -5.20 4.68 13.18
N VAL A 159 -5.39 5.68 14.03
CA VAL A 159 -5.54 5.49 15.49
C VAL A 159 -6.80 4.69 15.81
N LEU A 160 -7.91 5.00 15.15
CA LEU A 160 -9.19 4.32 15.37
C LEU A 160 -9.14 2.83 14.98
N VAL A 161 -8.53 2.50 13.84
CA VAL A 161 -8.39 1.10 13.39
C VAL A 161 -7.53 0.30 14.36
N VAL A 162 -6.35 0.82 14.74
CA VAL A 162 -5.47 0.14 15.71
C VAL A 162 -6.15 -0.03 17.07
N PHE A 163 -6.94 0.96 17.51
CA PHE A 163 -7.71 0.83 18.75
C PHE A 163 -8.77 -0.29 18.65
N ILE A 164 -9.49 -0.40 17.54
CA ILE A 164 -10.46 -1.48 17.32
C ILE A 164 -9.78 -2.85 17.30
N GLU A 165 -8.64 -2.98 16.61
CA GLU A 165 -7.84 -4.21 16.60
C GLU A 165 -7.43 -4.62 18.01
N LEU A 166 -6.95 -3.67 18.81
CA LEU A 166 -6.58 -3.91 20.20
C LEU A 166 -7.76 -4.39 21.04
N VAL A 167 -8.92 -3.74 20.90
CA VAL A 167 -10.15 -4.15 21.59
C VAL A 167 -10.58 -5.57 21.17
N LEU A 168 -10.52 -5.90 19.88
CA LEU A 168 -10.82 -7.24 19.37
C LEU A 168 -9.87 -8.28 19.97
N LEU A 169 -8.57 -8.01 20.04
CA LEU A 169 -7.58 -8.89 20.66
C LEU A 169 -7.88 -9.15 22.14
N ILE A 170 -8.23 -8.09 22.88
CA ILE A 170 -8.59 -8.21 24.30
C ILE A 170 -9.87 -9.03 24.46
N LEU A 171 -10.91 -8.76 23.68
CA LEU A 171 -12.18 -9.49 23.72
C LEU A 171 -12.00 -10.98 23.43
N VAL A 172 -11.20 -11.29 22.42
CA VAL A 172 -10.83 -12.66 22.05
C VAL A 172 -10.11 -13.36 23.20
N SER A 173 -9.10 -12.69 23.77
CA SER A 173 -8.30 -13.24 24.86
C SER A 173 -9.16 -13.54 26.08
N VAL A 174 -10.03 -12.61 26.50
CA VAL A 174 -10.93 -12.80 27.65
C VAL A 174 -11.93 -13.93 27.42
N ARG A 175 -12.55 -14.02 26.24
CA ARG A 175 -13.52 -15.09 25.96
C ARG A 175 -12.87 -16.47 25.92
N LYS A 176 -11.65 -16.57 25.40
CA LYS A 176 -10.96 -17.85 25.30
C LYS A 176 -10.35 -18.29 26.64
N LEU A 177 -9.92 -17.36 27.50
CA LEU A 177 -9.41 -17.68 28.83
C LEU A 177 -10.51 -18.05 29.84
N LYS A 178 -11.77 -17.63 29.61
CA LYS A 178 -12.91 -18.01 30.44
C LYS A 178 -13.50 -19.39 30.11
N LYS A 179 -13.12 -19.97 28.97
CA LYS A 179 -13.65 -21.23 28.45
C LYS A 179 -12.63 -22.33 28.66
#